data_AF-A0A5J9VXH4-F1
#
_entry.id   AF-A0A5J9VXH4-F1
#
_cell.length_a   1.000
_cell.length_b   1.000
_cell.length_c   1.000
_cell.angle_alpha   90.00
_cell.angle_beta   90.00
_cell.angle_gamma   90.00
#
_symmetry.space_group_name_H-M   'P 1'
#
loop_
_entity.id
_entity.type
_entity.pdbx_description
1 polymer ?
#
loop_
_entity_poly.entity_id
_entity_poly.type
_entity_poly.pdbx_seq_one_letter_code
_entity_poly.pdbx_strand_id
1 'polypeptide(L)'
;MTANDLRTFARSRLNYILGDNPKKMSYVVGFGDKYPRRLHHRGASTPDDGIRYVVGFNDSRNTGGQNEPTLAGNAGLVATLVAVTDSARGTGASAV
;
A
#
# COMPACT_ATOMS: atom_id res chain seq x y z
N MET A 1 -10.31 -0.61 24.26
CA MET A 1 -10.19 -0.40 22.81
C MET A 1 -11.26 0.60 22.39
N THR A 2 -10.85 1.81 22.06
CA THR A 2 -11.72 2.93 21.69
C THR A 2 -11.78 3.09 20.17
N ALA A 3 -12.69 3.92 19.68
CA ALA A 3 -12.73 4.29 18.26
C ALA A 3 -11.40 4.93 17.79
N ASN A 4 -10.69 5.65 18.67
CA ASN A 4 -9.40 6.24 18.36
C ASN A 4 -8.28 5.20 18.27
N ASP A 5 -8.33 4.14 19.08
CA ASP A 5 -7.38 3.02 19.01
C ASP A 5 -7.52 2.29 17.67
N LEU A 6 -8.76 2.06 17.22
CA LEU A 6 -9.04 1.44 15.92
C LEU A 6 -8.58 2.30 14.75
N ARG A 7 -8.79 3.62 14.82
CA ARG A 7 -8.32 4.58 13.80
C ARG A 7 -6.79 4.61 13.74
N THR A 8 -6.13 4.59 14.90
CA THR A 8 -4.67 4.58 15.00
C THR A 8 -4.10 3.29 14.42
N PHE A 9 -4.70 2.15 14.77
CA PHE A 9 -4.34 0.85 14.18
C PHE A 9 -4.52 0.85 12.66
N ALA A 10 -5.68 1.26 12.15
CA ALA A 10 -5.94 1.32 10.71
C ALA A 10 -4.95 2.23 9.97
N ARG A 11 -4.64 3.41 10.53
CA ARG A 11 -3.61 4.32 9.99
C ARG A 11 -2.23 3.68 9.97
N SER A 12 -1.83 2.96 11.02
CA SER A 12 -0.53 2.27 11.04
C SER A 12 -0.41 1.20 9.95
N ARG A 13 -1.49 0.45 9.65
CA ARG A 13 -1.49 -0.54 8.58
C ARG A 13 -1.44 0.10 7.20
N LEU A 14 -2.20 1.18 7.00
CA LEU A 14 -2.14 1.98 5.78
C LEU A 14 -0.73 2.55 5.56
N ASN A 15 -0.14 3.18 6.56
CA ASN A 15 1.20 3.75 6.47
C ASN A 15 2.24 2.66 6.12
N TYR A 16 2.14 1.48 6.73
CA TYR A 16 3.01 0.36 6.40
C TYR A 16 2.88 -0.06 4.93
N ILE A 17 1.66 -0.15 4.39
CA ILE A 17 1.42 -0.47 2.98
C ILE A 17 1.96 0.61 2.06
N LEU A 18 1.88 1.88 2.47
CA LEU A 18 2.29 3.03 1.64
C LEU A 18 3.79 3.34 1.70
N GLY A 19 4.55 2.74 2.61
CA GLY A 19 6.01 2.90 2.65
C GLY A 19 6.64 3.00 4.03
N ASP A 20 5.85 3.16 5.10
CA ASP A 20 6.39 3.15 6.47
C ASP A 20 6.62 1.73 6.97
N ASN A 21 7.53 1.05 6.29
CA ASN A 21 8.00 -0.29 6.60
C ASN A 21 9.54 -0.29 6.55
N PRO A 22 10.20 -1.33 7.08
CA PRO A 22 11.66 -1.42 7.11
C PRO A 22 12.34 -1.32 5.74
N LYS A 23 11.60 -1.53 4.65
CA LYS A 23 12.11 -1.50 3.27
C LYS A 23 11.94 -0.13 2.62
N LYS A 24 11.21 0.79 3.27
CA LYS A 24 10.86 2.11 2.74
C LYS A 24 10.31 2.01 1.31
N MET A 25 9.41 1.05 1.10
CA MET A 25 8.80 0.75 -0.21
C MET A 25 7.27 0.71 -0.09
N SER A 26 6.56 1.27 -1.07
CA SER A 26 5.12 1.08 -1.20
C SER A 26 4.82 -0.34 -1.70
N TYR A 27 3.77 -0.95 -1.19
CA TYR A 27 3.18 -2.17 -1.77
C TYR A 27 2.02 -1.86 -2.74
N VAL A 28 1.67 -0.58 -2.91
CA VAL A 28 0.76 -0.11 -3.96
C VAL A 28 1.57 0.24 -5.21
N VAL A 29 1.28 -0.45 -6.30
CA VAL A 29 2.00 -0.30 -7.57
C VAL A 29 1.75 1.09 -8.14
N GLY A 30 2.83 1.79 -8.52
CA GLY A 30 2.76 3.15 -9.06
C GLY A 30 2.64 4.25 -7.99
N PHE A 31 2.72 3.93 -6.70
CA PHE A 31 2.72 4.90 -5.61
C PHE A 31 4.08 4.93 -4.90
N GLY A 32 4.60 6.13 -4.60
CA GLY A 32 5.90 6.34 -3.96
C GLY A 32 7.11 6.04 -4.88
N ASP A 33 8.31 6.25 -4.36
CA ASP A 33 9.56 6.14 -5.13
C ASP A 33 9.97 4.69 -5.41
N LYS A 34 9.55 3.74 -4.56
CA LYS A 34 9.87 2.31 -4.65
C LYS A 34 8.59 1.49 -4.49
N TYR A 35 8.31 0.60 -5.45
CA TYR A 35 7.13 -0.27 -5.45
C TYR A 35 7.36 -1.53 -6.30
N PRO A 36 6.55 -2.61 -6.16
CA PRO A 36 6.66 -3.82 -6.96
C PRO A 36 6.50 -3.55 -8.45
N ARG A 37 7.49 -3.94 -9.26
CA ARG A 37 7.49 -3.77 -10.71
C ARG A 37 7.22 -5.07 -11.46
N ARG A 38 7.19 -6.21 -10.74
CA ARG A 38 7.13 -7.55 -11.33
C ARG A 38 5.94 -8.33 -10.78
N LEU A 39 4.74 -7.79 -10.98
CA LEU A 39 3.49 -8.40 -10.53
C LEU A 39 3.19 -9.73 -11.25
N HIS A 40 2.60 -10.68 -10.52
CA HIS A 40 2.04 -11.89 -11.10
C HIS A 40 0.66 -11.60 -11.71
N HIS A 41 0.64 -10.76 -12.76
CA HIS A 41 -0.57 -10.36 -13.45
C HIS A 41 -0.34 -10.32 -14.96
N ARG A 42 -0.97 -11.24 -15.70
CA ARG A 42 -0.74 -11.44 -17.13
C ARG A 42 -1.10 -10.23 -18.01
N GLY A 43 -2.00 -9.36 -17.54
CA GLY A 43 -2.43 -8.15 -18.26
C GLY A 43 -1.79 -6.85 -17.77
N ALA A 44 -0.83 -6.88 -16.84
CA ALA A 44 -0.22 -5.65 -16.32
C ALA A 44 0.95 -5.19 -17.20
N SER A 45 0.89 -3.94 -17.68
CA SER A 45 1.99 -3.25 -18.37
C SER A 45 2.95 -2.59 -17.37
N THR A 46 3.49 -3.36 -16.42
CA THR A 46 4.43 -2.82 -15.44
C THR A 46 5.83 -2.73 -16.04
N PRO A 47 6.53 -1.57 -15.96
CA PRO A 47 7.91 -1.44 -16.44
C PRO A 47 8.83 -2.46 -15.77
N ASP A 48 9.52 -3.29 -16.54
CA ASP A 48 10.57 -4.20 -16.04
C ASP A 48 11.92 -3.51 -16.24
N ASP A 49 12.31 -2.66 -15.30
CA ASP A 49 13.57 -1.92 -15.30
C ASP A 49 14.76 -2.74 -14.79
N GLY A 50 14.53 -4.02 -14.48
CA GLY A 50 15.54 -4.93 -13.94
C GLY A 50 15.93 -4.66 -12.48
N ILE A 51 15.35 -3.64 -11.84
CA ILE A 51 15.66 -3.28 -10.46
C ILE A 51 14.91 -4.22 -9.52
N ARG A 52 15.67 -5.06 -8.79
CA ARG A 52 15.15 -5.93 -7.75
C ARG A 52 15.32 -5.28 -6.39
N TYR A 53 14.22 -4.87 -5.77
CA TYR A 53 14.24 -4.44 -4.38
C TYR A 53 14.33 -5.66 -3.46
N VAL A 54 15.55 -6.08 -3.10
CA VAL A 54 15.76 -7.29 -2.28
C VAL A 54 16.18 -6.94 -0.85
N VAL A 55 15.20 -6.91 0.05
CA VAL A 55 15.34 -7.42 1.43
C VAL A 55 13.98 -8.00 1.85
N GLY A 56 13.81 -9.33 1.84
CA GLY A 56 12.63 -10.03 2.38
C GLY A 56 11.28 -9.81 1.68
N PHE A 57 11.21 -9.17 0.50
CA PHE A 57 10.03 -9.15 -0.39
C PHE A 57 10.52 -9.62 -1.76
N ASN A 58 9.94 -10.68 -2.30
CA ASN A 58 10.37 -11.24 -3.57
C ASN A 58 9.57 -10.62 -4.71
N ASP A 59 10.06 -9.51 -5.26
CA ASP A 59 9.44 -8.88 -6.42
C ASP A 59 9.71 -9.69 -7.71
N SER A 60 8.84 -10.67 -7.96
CA SER A 60 8.98 -11.63 -9.06
C SER A 60 7.63 -12.01 -9.65
N ARG A 61 7.54 -11.99 -10.98
CA ARG A 61 6.31 -12.37 -11.72
C ARG A 61 5.94 -13.85 -11.53
N ASN A 62 6.89 -14.67 -11.11
CA ASN A 62 6.69 -16.11 -10.89
C ASN A 62 6.36 -16.45 -9.42
N THR A 63 6.13 -15.43 -8.58
CA THR A 63 5.82 -15.61 -7.16
C THR A 63 4.41 -15.10 -6.88
N GLY A 64 3.46 -16.01 -6.95
CA GLY A 64 2.05 -15.69 -6.70
C GLY A 64 1.80 -15.16 -5.29
N GLY A 65 2.37 -15.79 -4.27
CA GLY A 65 2.00 -15.48 -2.87
C GLY A 65 2.31 -14.06 -2.37
N GLN A 66 3.27 -13.34 -2.96
CA GLN A 66 3.64 -11.97 -2.51
C GLN A 66 3.29 -10.88 -3.52
N ASN A 67 3.12 -11.25 -4.80
CA ASN A 67 2.95 -10.34 -5.92
C ASN A 67 1.63 -10.56 -6.68
N GLU A 68 0.67 -11.27 -6.10
CA GLU A 68 -0.69 -11.44 -6.64
C GLU A 68 -1.56 -10.21 -6.38
N PRO A 69 -1.94 -9.44 -7.41
CA PRO A 69 -3.00 -8.47 -7.26
C PRO A 69 -4.35 -9.18 -7.27
N THR A 70 -5.14 -9.02 -6.20
CA THR A 70 -6.49 -9.56 -6.11
C THR A 70 -7.50 -8.46 -5.80
N LEU A 71 -8.73 -8.62 -6.30
CA LEU A 71 -9.83 -7.70 -6.00
C LEU A 71 -10.11 -7.64 -4.49
N ALA A 72 -10.13 -8.80 -3.83
CA ALA A 72 -10.37 -8.90 -2.39
C ALA A 72 -9.27 -8.21 -1.56
N GLY A 73 -7.99 -8.35 -1.96
CA GLY A 73 -6.88 -7.66 -1.30
C GLY A 73 -6.97 -6.14 -1.41
N ASN A 74 -7.46 -5.62 -2.54
CA ASN A 74 -7.60 -4.19 -2.77
C ASN A 74 -8.87 -3.59 -2.12
N ALA A 75 -9.97 -4.34 -2.06
CA ALA A 75 -11.26 -3.84 -1.59
C ALA A 75 -11.21 -3.27 -0.16
N GLY A 76 -10.55 -3.99 0.76
CA GLY A 76 -10.38 -3.53 2.13
C GLY A 76 -9.51 -2.26 2.23
N LEU A 77 -8.49 -2.14 1.38
CA LEU A 77 -7.62 -0.97 1.35
C LEU A 77 -8.37 0.29 0.92
N VAL A 78 -9.20 0.19 -0.11
CA VAL A 78 -10.03 1.32 -0.61
C VAL A 78 -10.99 1.81 0.47
N ALA A 79 -11.74 0.90 1.09
CA ALA A 79 -12.67 1.26 2.17
C ALA A 79 -11.94 1.94 3.34
N THR A 80 -10.76 1.44 3.71
CA THR A 80 -9.95 2.04 4.78
C THR A 80 -9.45 3.43 4.39
N LEU A 81 -8.99 3.61 3.14
CA LEU A 81 -8.49 4.90 2.67
C LEU A 81 -9.59 5.97 2.71
N VAL A 82 -10.79 5.65 2.23
CA VAL A 82 -11.97 6.55 2.27
C VAL A 82 -12.29 6.93 3.72
N ALA A 83 -12.44 5.94 4.60
CA ALA A 83 -12.74 6.19 6.02
C ALA A 83 -11.67 7.05 6.71
N VAL A 84 -10.39 6.86 6.37
CA VAL A 84 -9.28 7.64 6.94
C VAL A 84 -9.17 9.04 6.33
N THR A 85 -9.49 9.23 5.05
CA THR A 85 -9.47 10.56 4.41
C THR A 85 -10.56 11.47 4.95
N ASP A 86 -11.76 10.96 5.21
CA ASP A 86 -12.81 11.73 5.88
C ASP A 86 -12.43 12.10 7.32
N SER A 87 -11.65 11.23 7.96
CA SER A 87 -11.14 11.45 9.31
C SER A 87 -9.98 12.46 9.38
N ALA A 88 -9.28 12.71 8.27
CA ALA A 88 -8.21 13.71 8.17
C ALA A 88 -8.74 15.11 7.88
N ARG A 89 -9.97 15.22 7.33
CA ARG A 89 -10.65 16.49 7.08
C ARG A 89 -11.23 17.15 8.34
N GLY A 90 -11.30 16.43 9.47
CA GLY A 90 -11.89 16.92 10.72
C GLY A 90 -10.95 17.68 11.67
N THR A 91 -9.66 17.84 11.35
CA THR A 91 -8.68 18.48 12.25
C THR A 91 -7.79 19.53 11.57
N GLY A 92 -8.31 20.26 10.57
CA GLY A 92 -7.46 21.17 9.80
C GLY A 92 -8.14 22.27 8.96
N ALA A 93 -9.38 22.66 9.25
CA ALA A 93 -9.98 23.85 8.66
C ALA A 93 -10.05 25.00 9.70
N SER A 94 -8.89 25.43 10.19
CA SER A 94 -8.73 26.82 10.63
C SER A 94 -8.23 27.58 9.41
N ALA A 95 -9.15 28.25 8.73
CA ALA A 95 -8.79 29.32 7.81
C ALA A 95 -7.97 30.35 8.60
N VAL A 96 -6.82 30.72 8.06
CA VAL A 96 -6.16 32.01 8.30
C VAL A 96 -6.32 32.80 7.02
#